data_AF-K1TT02-F1
#
_entry.id   AF-K1TT02-F1
#
_cell.length_a   1.000
_cell.length_b   1.000
_cell.length_c   1.000
_cell.angle_alpha   90.00
_cell.angle_beta   90.00
_cell.angle_gamma   90.00
#
_symmetry.space_group_name_H-M   'P 1'
#
loop_
_entity.id
_entity.type
_entity.pdbx_description
1 polymer ?
#
loop_
_entity_poly.entity_id
_entity_poly.type
_entity_poly.pdbx_seq_one_letter_code
_entity_poly.pdbx_strand_id
1 'polypeptide(L)'
;KLIQYEKKIPVILLNFTGVYELEAFASNKNIIHVDCRDMKGVDCYCDEEGREELHRRLAPFPAKAVHFIDSGDFHYLTEYWVSRIHEPLSLIVFDHHPDMQQPEWEGVVSCGGWVRDVLEKNLFVKHIIIVGASDELIAQVPVHLRERVLFYSQAEIDHHQAWPSKAGKLIHEPVY
;
A
#
# COMPACT_ATOMS: atom_id res chain seq x y z
N LYS A 1 -32.34 12.34 21.23
CA LYS A 1 -31.05 11.62 21.10
C LYS A 1 -30.96 11.13 19.66
N LEU A 2 -30.14 11.78 18.83
CA LEU A 2 -29.88 11.35 17.47
C LEU A 2 -29.02 10.09 17.56
N ILE A 3 -29.48 8.99 16.97
CA ILE A 3 -28.70 7.76 16.84
C ILE A 3 -27.60 8.08 15.83
N GLN A 4 -26.37 8.30 16.30
CA GLN A 4 -25.20 8.24 15.43
C GLN A 4 -25.10 6.79 14.95
N TYR A 5 -25.51 6.52 13.71
CA TYR A 5 -25.09 5.31 13.04
C TYR A 5 -23.58 5.39 12.90
N GLU A 6 -22.84 4.60 13.69
CA GLU A 6 -21.42 4.38 13.45
C GLU A 6 -21.28 3.90 12.00
N LYS A 7 -20.65 4.73 11.17
CA LYS A 7 -20.35 4.38 9.79
C LYS A 7 -19.35 3.24 9.83
N LYS A 8 -19.82 2.02 9.63
CA LYS A 8 -18.97 0.82 9.60
C LYS A 8 -17.98 0.98 8.44
N ILE A 9 -16.68 0.91 8.72
CA ILE A 9 -15.64 0.96 7.69
C ILE A 9 -15.79 -0.29 6.81
N PRO A 10 -15.93 -0.16 5.48
CA PRO A 10 -16.01 -1.32 4.59
C PRO A 10 -14.72 -2.14 4.67
N VAL A 11 -14.86 -3.45 4.57
CA VAL A 11 -13.74 -4.38 4.42
C VAL A 11 -13.85 -5.01 3.03
N ILE A 12 -12.82 -4.84 2.21
CA ILE A 12 -12.76 -5.30 0.83
C ILE A 12 -11.62 -6.31 0.74
N LEU A 13 -11.88 -7.46 0.14
CA LEU A 13 -10.90 -8.53 -0.03
C LEU A 13 -10.74 -8.83 -1.51
N LEU A 14 -9.53 -8.61 -2.02
CA LEU A 14 -9.16 -8.83 -3.42
C LEU A 14 -8.50 -10.20 -3.54
N ASN A 15 -9.18 -11.14 -4.19
CA ASN A 15 -8.73 -12.53 -4.28
C ASN A 15 -8.13 -12.81 -5.66
N PHE A 16 -6.81 -12.92 -5.73
CA PHE A 16 -6.05 -13.19 -6.96
C PHE A 16 -5.63 -14.64 -7.05
N THR A 17 -5.28 -15.26 -5.91
CA THR A 17 -4.66 -16.60 -5.89
C THR A 17 -5.62 -17.70 -5.46
N GLY A 18 -6.73 -17.34 -4.82
CA GLY A 18 -7.63 -18.28 -4.15
C GLY A 18 -7.27 -18.55 -2.69
N VAL A 19 -6.19 -17.97 -2.14
CA VAL A 19 -5.70 -18.25 -0.77
C VAL A 19 -6.78 -18.04 0.29
N TYR A 20 -7.65 -17.05 0.10
CA TYR A 20 -8.71 -16.72 1.05
C TYR A 20 -9.79 -17.79 1.20
N GLU A 21 -9.86 -18.78 0.31
CA GLU A 21 -10.74 -19.95 0.49
C GLU A 21 -10.27 -20.86 1.64
N LEU A 22 -8.99 -20.74 2.02
CA LEU A 22 -8.36 -21.48 3.12
C LEU A 22 -8.41 -20.70 4.45
N GLU A 23 -8.79 -19.42 4.41
CA GLU A 23 -8.72 -18.51 5.54
C GLU A 23 -10.08 -18.32 6.22
N ALA A 24 -10.21 -18.76 7.47
CA ALA A 24 -11.49 -18.76 8.17
C ALA A 24 -12.14 -17.35 8.27
N PHE A 25 -11.32 -16.29 8.39
CA PHE A 25 -11.80 -14.92 8.51
C PHE A 25 -12.53 -14.44 7.23
N ALA A 26 -12.15 -14.98 6.06
CA ALA A 26 -12.71 -14.60 4.78
C ALA A 26 -14.19 -15.04 4.64
N SER A 27 -14.67 -15.97 5.46
CA SER A 27 -16.08 -16.39 5.47
C SER A 27 -17.05 -15.34 6.08
N ASN A 28 -16.53 -14.24 6.62
CA ASN A 28 -17.35 -13.21 7.25
C ASN A 28 -18.22 -12.45 6.24
N LYS A 29 -19.53 -12.53 6.40
CA LYS A 29 -20.54 -11.89 5.51
C LYS A 29 -20.46 -10.35 5.42
N ASN A 30 -19.68 -9.70 6.28
CA ASN A 30 -19.44 -8.26 6.22
C ASN A 30 -18.26 -7.87 5.31
N ILE A 31 -17.52 -8.84 4.78
CA ILE A 31 -16.42 -8.62 3.85
C ILE A 31 -16.98 -8.61 2.43
N ILE A 32 -16.56 -7.63 1.65
CA ILE A 32 -16.86 -7.52 0.23
C ILE A 32 -15.77 -8.26 -0.52
N HIS A 33 -16.13 -9.36 -1.18
CA HIS A 33 -15.19 -10.14 -1.98
C HIS A 33 -15.15 -9.62 -3.41
N VAL A 34 -13.94 -9.36 -3.90
CA VAL A 34 -13.67 -9.07 -5.30
C VAL A 34 -12.85 -10.22 -5.84
N ASP A 35 -13.44 -10.98 -6.76
CA ASP A 35 -12.75 -12.08 -7.43
C ASP A 35 -11.91 -11.50 -8.59
N CYS A 36 -10.60 -11.76 -8.53
CA CYS A 36 -9.61 -11.33 -9.50
C CYS A 36 -8.86 -12.52 -10.11
N ARG A 37 -9.28 -13.77 -9.85
CA ARG A 37 -8.57 -14.98 -10.33
C ARG A 37 -8.61 -15.17 -11.84
N ASP A 38 -9.58 -14.54 -12.52
CA ASP A 38 -9.70 -14.53 -13.98
C ASP A 38 -8.75 -13.54 -14.66
N MET A 39 -8.11 -12.65 -13.88
CA MET A 39 -7.27 -11.58 -14.41
C MET A 39 -5.91 -12.10 -14.88
N LYS A 40 -5.37 -11.45 -15.91
CA LYS A 40 -4.08 -11.75 -16.50
C LYS A 40 -3.23 -10.48 -16.49
N GLY A 41 -1.89 -10.65 -16.50
CA GLY A 41 -0.98 -9.51 -16.54
C GLY A 41 -0.99 -8.67 -15.27
N VAL A 42 -1.22 -9.31 -14.11
CA VAL A 42 -1.37 -8.63 -12.80
C VAL A 42 -0.46 -9.20 -11.70
N ASP A 43 0.33 -10.22 -11.99
CA ASP A 43 1.18 -10.93 -11.02
C ASP A 43 2.58 -10.33 -11.01
N CYS A 44 2.99 -9.75 -9.86
CA CYS A 44 4.20 -8.96 -9.63
C CYS A 44 4.31 -7.66 -10.45
N TYR A 45 3.83 -7.69 -11.69
CA TYR A 45 3.77 -6.61 -12.66
C TYR A 45 2.34 -6.50 -13.19
N CYS A 46 1.88 -5.26 -13.32
CA CYS A 46 0.59 -4.94 -13.89
C CYS A 46 0.78 -4.30 -15.26
N ASP A 47 0.51 -5.05 -16.32
CA ASP A 47 0.49 -4.51 -17.68
C ASP A 47 -0.70 -3.54 -17.87
N GLU A 48 -0.72 -2.84 -19.00
CA GLU A 48 -1.72 -1.80 -19.24
C GLU A 48 -3.15 -2.37 -19.33
N GLU A 49 -3.35 -3.53 -19.98
CA GLU A 49 -4.66 -4.16 -20.11
C GLU A 49 -5.17 -4.65 -18.74
N GLY A 50 -4.29 -5.29 -17.95
CA GLY A 50 -4.56 -5.71 -16.59
C GLY A 50 -4.89 -4.54 -15.68
N ARG A 51 -4.18 -3.42 -15.84
CA ARG A 51 -4.40 -2.18 -15.07
C ARG A 51 -5.76 -1.56 -15.38
N GLU A 52 -6.12 -1.47 -16.65
CA GLU A 52 -7.43 -0.96 -17.07
C GLU A 52 -8.58 -1.82 -16.53
N GLU A 53 -8.47 -3.15 -16.62
CA GLU A 53 -9.45 -4.09 -16.06
C GLU A 53 -9.54 -3.94 -14.53
N LEU A 54 -8.40 -3.89 -13.84
CA LEU A 54 -8.32 -3.71 -12.38
C LEU A 54 -9.04 -2.43 -11.98
N HIS A 55 -8.70 -1.32 -12.62
CA HIS A 55 -9.30 -0.03 -12.30
C HIS A 55 -10.81 -0.04 -12.52
N ARG A 56 -11.29 -0.68 -13.60
CA ARG A 56 -12.71 -0.80 -13.89
C ARG A 56 -13.44 -1.63 -12.85
N ARG A 57 -12.84 -2.75 -12.45
CA ARG A 57 -13.38 -3.69 -11.46
C ARG A 57 -13.40 -3.10 -10.06
N LEU A 58 -12.37 -2.31 -9.72
CA LEU A 58 -12.20 -1.70 -8.41
C LEU A 58 -12.92 -0.36 -8.26
N ALA A 59 -13.30 0.29 -9.36
CA ALA A 59 -13.96 1.60 -9.37
C ALA A 59 -15.17 1.74 -8.43
N PRO A 60 -16.05 0.73 -8.28
CA PRO A 60 -17.21 0.81 -7.37
C PRO A 60 -16.85 0.86 -5.88
N PHE A 61 -15.62 0.49 -5.50
CA PHE A 61 -15.23 0.38 -4.10
C PHE A 61 -14.50 1.64 -3.60
N PRO A 62 -14.72 2.02 -2.33
CA PRO A 62 -14.10 3.21 -1.74
C PRO A 62 -12.62 2.98 -1.40
N ALA A 63 -11.81 4.03 -1.55
CA ALA A 63 -10.43 4.07 -1.05
C ALA A 63 -10.34 4.21 0.48
N LYS A 64 -11.37 4.77 1.13
CA LYS A 64 -11.48 4.81 2.60
C LYS A 64 -12.13 3.54 3.11
N ALA A 65 -11.35 2.47 3.19
CA ALA A 65 -11.77 1.13 3.62
C ALA A 65 -10.56 0.36 4.18
N VAL A 66 -10.81 -0.82 4.74
CA VAL A 66 -9.76 -1.82 4.97
C VAL A 66 -9.70 -2.70 3.73
N HIS A 67 -8.55 -2.73 3.06
CA HIS A 67 -8.31 -3.54 1.87
C HIS A 67 -7.39 -4.72 2.23
N PHE A 68 -7.91 -5.93 2.11
CA PHE A 68 -7.11 -7.14 2.05
C PHE A 68 -6.68 -7.34 0.60
N ILE A 69 -5.41 -7.10 0.36
CA ILE A 69 -4.72 -7.41 -0.90
C ILE A 69 -4.03 -8.76 -0.64
N ASP A 70 -4.08 -9.67 -1.61
CA ASP A 70 -3.60 -11.07 -1.57
C ASP A 70 -2.08 -11.19 -1.22
N SER A 71 -1.29 -12.03 -1.87
CA SER A 71 0.16 -12.05 -1.64
C SER A 71 0.81 -10.67 -1.89
N GLY A 72 2.04 -10.50 -1.39
CA GLY A 72 2.85 -9.29 -1.61
C GLY A 72 3.07 -8.96 -3.10
N ASP A 73 2.89 -9.93 -3.99
CA ASP A 73 2.98 -9.76 -5.45
C ASP A 73 1.96 -8.72 -5.98
N PHE A 74 0.85 -8.51 -5.26
CA PHE A 74 -0.23 -7.60 -5.65
C PHE A 74 -0.24 -6.27 -4.89
N HIS A 75 0.70 -6.05 -3.97
CA HIS A 75 0.66 -4.88 -3.08
C HIS A 75 0.87 -3.54 -3.79
N TYR A 76 1.25 -3.58 -5.07
CA TYR A 76 1.28 -2.41 -5.94
C TYR A 76 -0.09 -1.74 -6.08
N LEU A 77 -1.20 -2.46 -5.84
CA LEU A 77 -2.55 -1.91 -5.78
C LEU A 77 -2.71 -0.82 -4.71
N THR A 78 -1.80 -0.75 -3.74
CA THR A 78 -1.74 0.35 -2.78
C THR A 78 -1.58 1.69 -3.49
N GLU A 79 -0.80 1.77 -4.57
CA GLU A 79 -0.67 2.98 -5.39
C GLU A 79 -2.03 3.42 -5.94
N TYR A 80 -2.80 2.48 -6.51
CA TYR A 80 -4.14 2.75 -7.02
C TYR A 80 -5.06 3.32 -5.93
N TRP A 81 -5.12 2.70 -4.75
CA TRP A 81 -5.98 3.17 -3.67
C TRP A 81 -5.55 4.53 -3.14
N VAL A 82 -4.25 4.76 -2.97
CA VAL A 82 -3.68 6.04 -2.51
C VAL A 82 -3.92 7.16 -3.53
N SER A 83 -3.84 6.86 -4.84
CA SER A 83 -4.14 7.82 -5.92
C SER A 83 -5.56 8.37 -5.86
N ARG A 84 -6.50 7.60 -5.30
CA ARG A 84 -7.93 7.95 -5.19
C ARG A 84 -8.23 8.85 -3.98
N ILE A 85 -7.25 9.14 -3.15
CA ILE A 85 -7.38 10.02 -1.97
C ILE A 85 -6.97 11.44 -2.38
N HIS A 86 -7.97 12.29 -2.59
CA HIS A 86 -7.77 13.68 -3.05
C HIS A 86 -7.72 14.70 -1.90
N GLU A 87 -7.01 14.37 -0.83
CA GLU A 87 -6.78 15.24 0.33
C GLU A 87 -5.38 14.98 0.91
N PRO A 88 -4.70 15.98 1.51
CA PRO A 88 -3.37 15.79 2.05
C PRO A 88 -3.30 14.61 3.04
N LEU A 89 -2.34 13.71 2.83
CA LEU A 89 -2.14 12.54 3.69
C LEU A 89 -0.65 12.24 3.95
N SER A 90 -0.40 11.47 5.01
CA SER A 90 0.87 10.80 5.26
C SER A 90 0.69 9.30 5.04
N LEU A 91 1.61 8.68 4.30
CA LEU A 91 1.63 7.25 4.05
C LEU A 91 2.65 6.58 4.96
N ILE A 92 2.23 5.56 5.71
CA ILE A 92 3.11 4.73 6.54
C ILE A 92 3.07 3.31 5.97
N VAL A 93 4.24 2.79 5.62
CA VAL A 93 4.42 1.48 5.01
C VAL A 93 5.22 0.60 5.95
N PHE A 94 4.67 -0.56 6.29
CA PHE A 94 5.37 -1.59 7.05
C PHE A 94 5.77 -2.70 6.09
N ASP A 95 7.02 -2.69 5.64
CA ASP A 95 7.55 -3.65 4.69
C ASP A 95 9.04 -3.84 4.90
N HIS A 96 9.55 -5.00 4.50
CA HIS A 96 10.99 -5.29 4.43
C HIS A 96 11.66 -4.64 3.21
N HIS A 97 10.89 -4.30 2.18
CA HIS A 97 11.37 -3.68 0.94
C HIS A 97 10.99 -2.20 0.90
N PRO A 98 11.81 -1.33 0.30
CA PRO A 98 11.48 0.07 0.13
C PRO A 98 10.54 0.34 -1.06
N ASP A 99 10.34 -0.64 -1.95
CA ASP A 99 9.48 -0.58 -3.14
C ASP A 99 9.65 0.65 -4.04
N MET A 100 10.91 1.05 -4.23
CA MET A 100 11.30 2.19 -5.08
C MET A 100 12.20 1.79 -6.25
N GLN A 101 12.15 0.53 -6.67
CA GLN A 101 12.88 0.06 -7.84
C GLN A 101 12.34 0.72 -9.10
N GLN A 102 13.22 0.92 -10.09
CA GLN A 102 12.76 1.28 -11.42
C GLN A 102 12.12 0.05 -12.07
N PRO A 103 10.90 0.16 -12.63
CA PRO A 103 10.34 -0.95 -13.39
C PRO A 103 11.21 -1.26 -14.61
N GLU A 104 11.32 -2.55 -14.95
CA GLU A 104 12.10 -3.00 -16.10
C GLU A 104 11.53 -2.50 -17.45
N TRP A 105 10.23 -2.19 -17.48
CA TRP A 105 9.51 -1.71 -18.66
C TRP A 105 8.77 -0.40 -18.36
N GLU A 106 8.80 0.54 -19.31
CA GLU A 106 8.04 1.79 -19.20
C GLU A 106 6.53 1.50 -19.21
N GLY A 107 5.79 2.20 -18.34
CA GLY A 107 4.33 2.12 -18.26
C GLY A 107 3.77 0.98 -17.41
N VAL A 108 4.63 0.12 -16.84
CA VAL A 108 4.21 -0.99 -15.97
C VAL A 108 4.36 -0.61 -14.50
N VAL A 109 3.34 -0.90 -13.70
CA VAL A 109 3.40 -0.79 -12.22
C VAL A 109 3.85 -2.14 -11.67
N SER A 110 4.80 -2.16 -10.72
CA SER A 110 5.31 -3.40 -10.13
C SER A 110 5.25 -3.40 -8.61
N CYS A 111 5.26 -4.60 -8.03
CA CYS A 111 5.37 -4.78 -6.58
C CYS A 111 6.65 -4.12 -6.03
N GLY A 112 7.75 -4.08 -6.80
CA GLY A 112 9.01 -3.45 -6.36
C GLY A 112 9.08 -1.94 -6.57
N GLY A 113 8.11 -1.30 -7.22
CA GLY A 113 8.21 0.11 -7.66
C GLY A 113 7.06 1.04 -7.24
N TRP A 114 6.03 0.52 -6.57
CA TRP A 114 4.80 1.28 -6.32
C TRP A 114 4.99 2.49 -5.39
N VAL A 115 5.93 2.45 -4.43
CA VAL A 115 6.21 3.62 -3.57
C VAL A 115 6.86 4.73 -4.38
N ARG A 116 7.73 4.38 -5.33
CA ARG A 116 8.30 5.36 -6.26
C ARG A 116 7.21 6.02 -7.10
N ASP A 117 6.26 5.23 -7.61
CA ASP A 117 5.12 5.77 -8.35
C ASP A 117 4.30 6.75 -7.52
N VAL A 118 4.02 6.43 -6.25
CA VAL A 118 3.35 7.35 -5.32
C VAL A 118 4.15 8.64 -5.13
N LEU A 119 5.47 8.55 -4.92
CA LEU A 119 6.36 9.71 -4.75
C LEU A 119 6.38 10.63 -5.98
N GLU A 120 6.32 10.06 -7.17
CA GLU A 120 6.45 10.81 -8.43
C GLU A 120 5.11 11.39 -8.89
N LYS A 121 4.00 10.67 -8.68
CA LYS A 121 2.70 10.98 -9.30
C LYS A 121 1.67 11.58 -8.33
N ASN A 122 1.77 11.30 -7.02
CA ASN A 122 0.73 11.70 -6.07
C ASN A 122 1.04 13.04 -5.37
N LEU A 123 0.28 14.08 -5.70
CA LEU A 123 0.43 15.43 -5.14
C LEU A 123 -0.12 15.58 -3.70
N PHE A 124 -0.93 14.65 -3.24
CA PHE A 124 -1.60 14.69 -1.94
C PHE A 124 -0.77 14.05 -0.84
N VAL A 125 0.08 13.08 -1.16
CA VAL A 125 1.00 12.47 -0.21
C VAL A 125 2.10 13.47 0.19
N LYS A 126 2.11 13.87 1.46
CA LYS A 126 3.06 14.86 2.00
C LYS A 126 4.28 14.22 2.61
N HIS A 127 4.10 13.05 3.21
CA HIS A 127 5.14 12.29 3.86
C HIS A 127 4.96 10.81 3.54
N ILE A 128 6.07 10.12 3.31
CA ILE A 128 6.13 8.67 3.27
C ILE A 128 7.09 8.22 4.35
N ILE A 129 6.63 7.30 5.19
CA ILE A 129 7.40 6.69 6.26
C ILE A 129 7.46 5.19 5.98
N ILE A 130 8.66 4.63 5.84
CA ILE A 130 8.85 3.18 5.64
C ILE A 130 9.48 2.60 6.89
N VAL A 131 8.87 1.53 7.40
CA VAL A 131 9.20 0.88 8.66
C VAL A 131 9.52 -0.59 8.39
N GLY A 132 10.74 -1.02 8.72
CA GLY A 132 11.18 -2.41 8.60
C GLY A 132 12.06 -2.69 7.39
N ALA A 133 12.23 -1.71 6.49
CA ALA A 133 13.04 -1.93 5.31
C ALA A 133 14.49 -2.24 5.67
N SER A 134 15.10 -3.21 4.99
CA SER A 134 16.49 -3.59 5.29
C SER A 134 17.46 -2.46 4.94
N ASP A 135 18.47 -2.26 5.77
CA ASP A 135 19.49 -1.22 5.56
C ASP A 135 20.20 -1.38 4.21
N GLU A 136 20.41 -2.62 3.77
CA GLU A 136 21.00 -2.93 2.46
C GLU A 136 20.11 -2.46 1.30
N LEU A 137 18.82 -2.77 1.32
CA LEU A 137 17.89 -2.35 0.27
C LEU A 137 17.69 -0.83 0.29
N ILE A 138 17.62 -0.21 1.48
CA ILE A 138 17.57 1.25 1.62
C ILE A 138 18.80 1.90 0.98
N ALA A 139 19.99 1.32 1.13
CA ALA A 139 21.22 1.85 0.55
C ALA A 139 21.24 1.80 -0.99
N GLN A 140 20.47 0.90 -1.60
CA GLN A 140 20.34 0.77 -3.05
C GLN A 140 19.35 1.80 -3.66
N VAL A 141 18.50 2.42 -2.85
CA VAL A 141 17.55 3.44 -3.31
C VAL A 141 18.32 4.67 -3.82
N PRO A 142 17.99 5.21 -5.01
CA PRO A 142 18.56 6.45 -5.51
C PRO A 142 18.47 7.59 -4.48
N VAL A 143 19.58 8.30 -4.25
CA VAL A 143 19.69 9.31 -3.18
C VAL A 143 18.55 10.32 -3.20
N HIS A 144 18.20 10.84 -4.39
CA HIS A 144 17.14 11.84 -4.56
C HIS A 144 15.72 11.33 -4.21
N LEU A 145 15.47 10.01 -4.26
CA LEU A 145 14.23 9.40 -3.78
C LEU A 145 14.32 9.13 -2.27
N ARG A 146 15.45 8.57 -1.84
CA ARG A 146 15.69 8.20 -0.44
C ARG A 146 15.56 9.39 0.51
N GLU A 147 16.01 10.58 0.11
CA GLU A 147 15.90 11.81 0.91
C GLU A 147 14.46 12.34 1.07
N ARG A 148 13.51 11.84 0.25
CA ARG A 148 12.09 12.23 0.31
C ARG A 148 11.27 11.31 1.22
N VAL A 149 11.87 10.24 1.75
CA VAL A 149 11.22 9.21 2.56
C VAL A 149 11.88 9.13 3.93
N LEU A 150 11.07 9.03 4.98
CA LEU A 150 11.57 8.76 6.32
C LEU A 150 11.66 7.26 6.54
N PHE A 151 12.86 6.76 6.81
CA PHE A 151 13.09 5.35 7.09
C PHE A 151 13.24 5.08 8.58
N TYR A 152 12.59 4.01 9.04
CA TYR A 152 12.94 3.23 10.23
C TYR A 152 13.44 1.88 9.73
N SER A 153 14.76 1.74 9.60
CA SER A 153 15.32 0.51 9.05
C SER A 153 15.11 -0.67 9.99
N GLN A 154 15.27 -1.89 9.47
CA GLN A 154 15.24 -3.12 10.26
C GLN A 154 16.19 -3.02 11.47
N ALA A 155 17.44 -2.57 11.26
CA ALA A 155 18.39 -2.42 12.35
C ALA A 155 17.92 -1.42 13.42
N GLU A 156 17.27 -0.32 13.03
CA GLU A 156 16.73 0.66 13.98
C GLU A 156 15.59 0.08 14.83
N ILE A 157 14.71 -0.72 14.23
CA ILE A 157 13.58 -1.36 14.92
C ILE A 157 14.07 -2.44 15.88
N ASP A 158 15.00 -3.29 15.44
CA ASP A 158 15.54 -4.39 16.23
C ASP A 158 16.24 -3.92 17.50
N HIS A 159 16.80 -2.69 17.48
CA HIS A 159 17.46 -2.10 18.64
C HIS A 159 16.49 -1.47 19.67
N HIS A 160 15.17 -1.64 19.54
CA HIS A 160 14.09 -1.23 20.48
C HIS A 160 14.06 0.24 20.95
N GLN A 161 15.05 1.08 20.60
CA GLN A 161 15.19 2.46 21.04
C GLN A 161 14.86 3.50 19.96
N ALA A 162 14.67 3.09 18.69
CA ALA A 162 14.52 4.03 17.59
C ALA A 162 13.10 4.62 17.46
N TRP A 163 12.05 3.83 17.71
CA TRP A 163 10.65 4.20 17.47
C TRP A 163 10.23 5.54 18.14
N PRO A 164 10.58 5.82 19.42
CA PRO A 164 10.17 7.07 20.06
C PRO A 164 11.00 8.30 19.64
N SER A 165 12.18 8.12 19.04
CA SER A 165 13.18 9.21 18.93
C SER A 165 13.04 10.10 17.69
N LYS A 166 12.53 9.55 16.57
CA LYS A 166 12.36 10.25 15.30
C LYS A 166 10.88 10.45 14.92
N ALA A 167 10.00 9.45 15.12
CA ALA A 167 8.63 9.48 14.58
C ALA A 167 7.72 10.40 15.40
N GLY A 168 7.79 10.25 16.73
CA GLY A 168 6.99 11.05 17.66
C GLY A 168 7.28 12.55 17.62
N LYS A 169 8.37 12.99 16.97
CA LYS A 169 8.67 14.41 16.77
C LYS A 169 8.05 15.01 15.50
N LEU A 170 7.68 14.17 14.53
CA LEU A 170 7.22 14.59 13.20
C LEU A 170 5.74 14.36 12.96
N ILE A 171 5.10 13.50 13.77
CA ILE A 171 3.68 13.22 13.67
C ILE A 171 2.95 14.08 14.71
N HIS A 172 2.31 15.14 14.25
CA HIS A 172 1.56 16.07 15.10
C HIS A 172 0.04 15.86 15.01
N GLU A 173 -0.40 15.05 14.05
CA GLU A 173 -1.77 14.65 13.80
C GLU A 173 -2.15 13.40 14.63
N PRO A 174 -3.45 13.13 14.84
CA PRO A 174 -3.86 11.90 15.51
C PRO A 174 -3.43 10.67 14.70
N VAL A 175 -2.76 9.74 15.38
CA VAL A 175 -2.43 8.40 14.85
C VAL A 175 -3.65 7.52 15.09
N TYR A 176 -4.27 7.04 14.02
CA TYR A 176 -5.42 6.13 14.04
C TYR A 176 -5.00 4.72 13.63
#